data_AF-A0AAD9IUW9-F1
#
_entry.id   AF-A0AAD9IUW9-F1
#
_cell.length_a   1.000
_cell.length_b   1.000
_cell.length_c   1.000
_cell.angle_alpha   90.00
_cell.angle_beta   90.00
_cell.angle_gamma   90.00
#
_symmetry.space_group_name_H-M   'P 1'
#
loop_
_entity.id
_entity.type
_entity.pdbx_description
1 polymer ?
#
loop_
_entity_poly.entity_id
_entity_poly.type
_entity_poly.pdbx_seq_one_letter_code
_entity_poly.pdbx_strand_id
1 'polypeptide(L)'
;MADLSQEQVHRYLNKHPGFTKRYFLECIGQSELQAWITEQALTNKTSSLNQYARHNSVTMTTFQNLVNGRRIQDAVPRRSKEELLRMSQIDMFMELIRDVANELDVNVLCYKILLNVKVLTHSDRG
;
A
#
# COMPACT_ATOMS: atom_id res chain seq x y z
N MET A 1 0.89 29.72 38.03
CA MET A 1 0.55 28.43 37.40
C MET A 1 1.72 28.10 36.49
N ALA A 2 2.37 26.96 36.65
CA ALA A 2 3.58 26.65 35.88
C ALA A 2 3.22 26.52 34.39
N ASP A 3 3.80 27.37 33.54
CA ASP A 3 3.67 27.25 32.09
C ASP A 3 4.20 25.89 31.68
N LEU A 4 3.31 25.01 31.23
CA LEU A 4 3.67 23.72 30.69
C LEU A 4 4.44 23.98 29.39
N SER A 5 5.74 23.70 29.38
CA SER A 5 6.54 23.85 28.17
C SER A 5 6.00 22.91 27.08
N GLN A 6 5.94 23.40 25.85
CA GLN A 6 5.55 22.62 24.66
C GLN A 6 6.32 21.29 24.57
N GLU A 7 7.57 21.29 25.02
CA GLU A 7 8.43 20.12 25.08
C GLU A 7 7.95 19.06 26.08
N GLN A 8 7.43 19.50 27.24
CA GLN A 8 6.90 18.61 28.27
C GLN A 8 5.61 17.96 27.81
N VAL A 9 4.73 18.73 27.15
CA VAL A 9 3.50 18.22 26.52
C VAL A 9 3.86 17.18 25.46
N HIS A 10 4.81 17.49 24.59
CA HIS A 10 5.24 16.58 23.53
C HIS A 10 5.77 15.25 24.09
N ARG A 11 6.65 15.30 25.11
CA ARG A 11 7.16 14.09 25.77
C ARG A 11 6.05 13.27 26.42
N TYR A 12 5.09 13.93 27.06
CA TYR A 12 3.97 13.26 27.72
C TYR A 12 3.06 12.53 26.70
N LEU A 13 2.72 13.19 25.59
CA LEU A 13 1.89 12.62 24.53
C LEU A 13 2.57 11.42 23.85
N ASN A 14 3.89 11.45 23.66
CA ASN A 14 4.64 10.32 23.10
C ASN A 14 4.73 9.13 24.07
N LYS A 15 4.84 9.40 25.37
CA LYS A 15 4.92 8.35 26.40
C LYS A 15 3.58 7.61 26.60
N HIS A 16 2.46 8.25 26.27
CA HIS A 16 1.11 7.70 26.51
C HIS A 16 0.27 7.64 25.21
N PRO A 17 0.59 6.73 24.27
CA PRO A 17 -0.06 6.67 22.96
C PRO A 17 -1.56 6.36 23.03
N GLY A 18 -2.01 5.58 24.01
CA GLY A 18 -3.43 5.28 24.20
C GLY A 18 -4.24 6.49 24.64
N PHE A 19 -3.70 7.31 25.54
CA PHE A 19 -4.32 8.57 25.95
C PHE A 19 -4.36 9.56 24.78
N THR A 20 -3.23 9.71 24.08
CA THR A 20 -3.10 10.58 22.92
C THR A 20 -4.10 10.22 21.82
N LYS A 21 -4.27 8.93 21.51
CA LYS A 21 -5.27 8.47 20.56
C LYS A 21 -6.69 8.84 21.00
N ARG A 22 -7.03 8.59 22.26
CA ARG A 22 -8.38 8.90 22.77
C ARG A 22 -8.64 10.41 22.80
N TYR A 23 -7.67 11.19 23.25
CA TYR A 23 -7.72 12.65 23.23
C TYR A 23 -7.97 13.18 21.83
N PHE A 24 -7.26 12.68 20.81
CA PHE A 24 -7.49 13.10 19.42
C PHE A 24 -8.83 12.62 18.85
N LEU A 25 -9.34 11.48 19.28
CA LEU A 25 -10.67 11.01 18.84
C LEU A 25 -11.83 11.77 19.49
N GLU A 26 -11.63 12.27 20.70
CA GLU A 26 -12.66 12.92 21.52
C GLU A 26 -12.65 14.44 21.40
N CYS A 27 -11.46 15.04 21.24
CA CYS A 27 -11.30 16.50 21.21
C CYS A 27 -11.16 17.09 19.80
N ILE A 28 -10.90 16.28 18.76
CA ILE A 28 -10.79 16.76 17.38
C ILE A 28 -11.99 16.26 16.57
N GLY A 29 -12.71 17.18 15.94
CA GLY A 29 -13.75 16.82 14.98
C GLY A 29 -13.14 16.08 13.77
N GLN A 30 -13.79 15.01 13.32
CA GLN A 30 -13.30 14.21 12.18
C GLN A 30 -12.94 15.06 10.94
N SER A 31 -13.66 16.16 10.71
CA SER A 31 -13.39 17.10 9.60
C SER A 31 -12.04 17.84 9.74
N GLU A 32 -11.68 18.26 10.95
CA GLU A 32 -10.42 18.98 11.23
C GLU A 32 -9.22 18.03 11.18
N LEU A 33 -9.40 16.80 11.71
CA LEU A 33 -8.38 15.76 11.63
C LEU A 33 -8.02 15.44 10.18
N GLN A 34 -9.03 15.31 9.31
CA GLN A 34 -8.81 15.05 7.88
C GLN A 34 -8.12 16.23 7.19
N ALA A 35 -8.45 17.48 7.55
CA ALA A 35 -7.78 18.65 7.04
C ALA A 35 -6.28 18.65 7.40
N TRP A 36 -5.93 18.31 8.65
CA TRP A 36 -4.53 18.24 9.09
C TRP A 36 -3.75 17.11 8.42
N ILE A 37 -4.37 15.95 8.23
CA ILE A 37 -3.76 14.83 7.47
C ILE A 37 -3.49 15.25 6.01
N THR A 38 -4.44 15.97 5.40
CA THR A 38 -4.33 16.45 4.02
C THR A 38 -3.26 17.54 3.89
N GLU A 39 -3.16 18.44 4.86
CA GLU A 39 -2.14 19.49 4.91
C GLU A 39 -0.73 18.92 5.06
N GLN A 40 -0.55 17.92 5.94
CA GLN A 40 0.71 17.17 6.08
C GLN A 40 1.11 16.43 4.79
N ALA A 41 0.14 15.95 4.00
CA ALA A 41 0.42 15.28 2.74
C ALA A 41 0.93 16.26 1.66
N LEU A 42 0.50 17.52 1.70
CA LEU A 42 0.95 18.57 0.78
C LEU A 42 2.36 19.07 1.11
N THR A 43 2.73 19.12 2.40
CA THR A 43 4.06 19.57 2.85
C THR A 43 5.16 18.52 2.66
N ASN A 44 4.83 17.23 2.75
CA ASN A 44 5.78 16.13 2.60
C ASN A 44 6.13 15.77 1.13
N LYS A 45 5.81 16.65 0.17
CA LYS A 45 6.01 16.43 -1.26
C LYS A 45 7.46 16.30 -1.73
N THR A 46 8.44 16.48 -0.84
CA THR A 46 9.87 16.53 -1.20
C THR A 46 10.71 15.33 -0.78
N SER A 47 10.24 14.37 0.03
CA SER A 47 11.19 13.41 0.62
C SER A 47 10.80 11.92 0.72
N SER A 48 9.54 11.49 0.65
CA SER A 48 9.26 10.04 0.80
C SER A 48 7.87 9.54 0.41
N LEU A 49 7.12 10.26 -0.43
CA LEU A 49 5.91 9.69 -1.08
C LEU A 49 6.32 8.40 -1.81
N ASN A 50 5.88 7.20 -1.41
CA ASN A 50 4.54 6.75 -1.78
C ASN A 50 4.15 5.39 -1.18
N GLN A 51 4.84 4.87 -0.16
CA GLN A 51 4.65 3.45 0.18
C GLN A 51 3.37 3.14 0.98
N TYR A 52 2.77 4.12 1.68
CA TYR A 52 1.61 3.88 2.55
C TYR A 52 0.33 4.63 2.16
N ALA A 53 0.42 5.78 1.46
CA ALA A 53 -0.76 6.54 1.00
C ALA A 53 -1.31 6.05 -0.36
N ARG A 54 -0.68 5.03 -0.98
CA ARG A 54 -1.11 4.42 -2.24
C ARG A 54 -2.30 3.47 -2.12
N HIS A 55 -2.98 3.42 -0.99
CA HIS A 55 -4.30 2.80 -0.89
C HIS A 55 -5.41 3.67 -1.52
N ASN A 56 -5.10 4.44 -2.59
CA ASN A 56 -6.09 4.66 -3.62
C ASN A 56 -6.54 3.27 -4.05
N SER A 57 -7.74 2.90 -3.62
CA SER A 57 -8.38 1.61 -3.86
C SER A 57 -7.90 1.03 -5.20
N VAL A 58 -7.37 -0.19 -5.19
CA VAL A 58 -6.95 -0.88 -6.42
C VAL A 58 -8.09 -0.85 -7.46
N THR A 59 -9.34 -0.82 -6.98
CA THR A 59 -10.55 -0.58 -7.78
C THR A 59 -10.56 0.79 -8.44
N MET A 60 -10.21 1.86 -7.73
CA MET A 60 -10.23 3.24 -8.26
C MET A 60 -9.15 3.47 -9.32
N THR A 61 -7.93 2.95 -9.11
CA THR A 61 -6.87 3.02 -10.13
C THR A 61 -7.23 2.21 -11.37
N THR A 62 -7.80 1.01 -11.18
CA THR A 62 -8.30 0.17 -12.26
C THR A 62 -9.44 0.85 -13.04
N PHE A 63 -10.40 1.46 -12.33
CA PHE A 63 -11.51 2.20 -12.93
C PHE A 63 -11.03 3.42 -13.72
N GLN A 64 -10.10 4.22 -13.17
CA GLN A 64 -9.52 5.36 -13.87
C GLN A 64 -8.78 4.93 -15.14
N ASN A 65 -8.05 3.82 -15.11
CA ASN A 65 -7.37 3.30 -16.31
C ASN A 65 -8.38 2.87 -17.38
N LEU A 66 -9.49 2.23 -16.98
CA LEU A 66 -10.57 1.84 -17.88
C LEU A 66 -11.25 3.06 -18.52
N VAL A 67 -11.63 4.06 -17.71
CA VAL A 67 -12.27 5.30 -18.17
C VAL A 67 -11.35 6.10 -19.09
N ASN A 68 -10.05 6.11 -18.80
CA ASN A 68 -9.05 6.79 -19.62
C ASN A 68 -8.66 6.01 -20.88
N GLY A 69 -9.33 4.89 -21.20
CA GLY A 69 -9.05 4.08 -22.38
C GLY A 69 -7.67 3.40 -22.36
N ARG A 70 -6.97 3.41 -21.21
CA ARG A 70 -5.74 2.66 -21.02
C ARG A 70 -6.11 1.22 -20.79
N ARG A 71 -6.26 0.49 -21.90
CA ARG A 71 -6.36 -0.97 -21.89
C ARG A 71 -5.17 -1.48 -21.10
N ILE A 72 -5.39 -2.36 -20.11
CA ILE A 72 -4.35 -3.09 -19.38
C ILE A 72 -3.72 -4.09 -20.36
N GLN A 73 -3.06 -3.58 -21.40
CA GLN A 73 -2.47 -4.32 -22.51
C GLN A 73 -1.00 -3.96 -22.69
N ASP A 74 -0.45 -3.09 -21.85
CA ASP A 74 0.97 -3.15 -21.62
C ASP A 74 1.19 -4.47 -20.88
N ALA A 75 1.68 -5.48 -21.61
CA ALA A 75 2.12 -6.75 -21.06
C ALA A 75 3.18 -6.45 -20.00
N VAL A 76 2.74 -6.22 -18.76
CA VAL A 76 3.64 -5.94 -17.65
C VAL A 76 4.54 -7.16 -17.55
N PRO A 77 5.86 -7.01 -17.77
CA PRO A 77 6.78 -8.13 -17.68
C PRO A 77 6.62 -8.77 -16.32
N ARG A 78 6.53 -10.10 -16.30
CA ARG A 78 6.50 -10.84 -15.04
C ARG A 78 7.74 -10.45 -14.22
N ARG A 79 7.51 -10.07 -12.96
CA ARG A 79 8.59 -9.73 -12.04
C ARG A 79 9.48 -10.93 -11.75
N SER A 80 10.75 -10.67 -11.48
CA SER A 80 11.71 -11.70 -11.08
C SER A 80 11.33 -12.32 -9.74
N LYS A 81 11.81 -13.54 -9.47
CA LYS A 81 11.58 -14.23 -8.20
C LYS A 81 12.08 -13.38 -7.03
N GLU A 82 13.22 -12.73 -7.19
CA GLU A 82 13.86 -11.89 -6.19
C GLU A 82 13.03 -10.64 -5.88
N GLU A 83 12.41 -10.02 -6.89
CA GLU A 83 11.52 -8.87 -6.70
C GLU A 83 10.24 -9.27 -5.97
N LEU A 84 9.64 -10.40 -6.33
CA LEU A 84 8.43 -10.92 -5.68
C LEU A 84 8.67 -11.22 -4.19
N LEU A 85 9.82 -11.79 -3.86
CA LEU A 85 10.20 -12.10 -2.47
C LEU A 85 10.53 -10.87 -1.62
N ARG A 86 10.81 -9.72 -2.25
CA ARG A 86 11.03 -8.43 -1.56
C ARG A 86 9.74 -7.69 -1.23
N MET A 87 8.62 -8.09 -1.83
CA MET A 87 7.31 -7.47 -1.60
C MET A 87 6.66 -8.00 -0.31
N SER A 88 5.68 -7.27 0.21
CA SER A 88 4.82 -7.81 1.27
C SER A 88 4.05 -9.03 0.76
N GLN A 89 3.68 -9.95 1.65
CA GLN A 89 2.97 -11.18 1.26
C GLN A 89 1.69 -10.89 0.46
N ILE A 90 0.94 -9.85 0.85
CA ILE A 90 -0.30 -9.45 0.19
C ILE A 90 -0.01 -8.88 -1.21
N ASP A 91 1.00 -8.02 -1.33
CA ASP A 91 1.37 -7.43 -2.62
C ASP A 91 1.91 -8.49 -3.59
N MET A 92 2.73 -9.42 -3.07
CA MET A 92 3.22 -10.57 -3.83
C MET A 92 2.03 -11.38 -4.36
N PHE A 93 1.07 -11.74 -3.50
CA PHE A 93 -0.09 -12.53 -3.88
C PHE A 93 -0.93 -11.83 -4.97
N MET A 94 -1.15 -10.52 -4.84
CA MET A 94 -1.88 -9.74 -5.85
C MET A 94 -1.12 -9.63 -7.18
N GLU A 95 0.21 -9.60 -7.16
CA GLU A 95 1.02 -9.65 -8.38
C GLU A 95 0.90 -11.00 -9.08
N LEU A 96 0.92 -12.11 -8.32
CA LEU A 96 0.73 -13.46 -8.88
C LEU A 96 -0.67 -13.64 -9.48
N ILE A 97 -1.72 -13.10 -8.82
CA ILE A 97 -3.08 -13.10 -9.36
C ILE A 97 -3.13 -12.30 -10.67
N ARG A 98 -2.53 -11.11 -10.71
CA ARG A 98 -2.51 -10.26 -11.92
C ARG A 98 -1.86 -10.97 -13.10
N ASP A 99 -0.76 -11.69 -12.87
CA ASP A 99 -0.02 -12.40 -13.92
C ASP A 99 -0.83 -13.51 -14.60
N VAL A 100 -1.74 -14.16 -13.88
CA VAL A 100 -2.58 -15.25 -14.42
C VAL A 100 -3.96 -14.79 -14.88
N ALA A 101 -4.50 -13.69 -14.33
CA ALA A 101 -5.89 -13.27 -14.56
C ALA A 101 -6.22 -12.87 -16.01
N ASN A 102 -5.20 -12.48 -16.79
CA ASN A 102 -5.37 -12.06 -18.18
C ASN A 102 -4.84 -13.10 -19.19
N GLU A 103 -4.36 -14.25 -18.73
CA GLU A 103 -3.83 -15.27 -19.62
C GLU A 103 -4.97 -16.16 -20.17
N LEU A 104 -5.17 -16.09 -21.48
CA LEU A 104 -6.22 -16.83 -22.17
C LEU A 104 -5.69 -18.12 -22.83
N ASP A 105 -4.37 -18.25 -23.05
CA ASP A 105 -3.77 -19.49 -23.53
C ASP A 105 -3.55 -20.45 -22.35
N VAL A 106 -4.23 -21.59 -22.39
CA VAL A 106 -4.17 -22.63 -21.36
C VAL A 106 -2.74 -23.13 -21.12
N ASN A 107 -1.92 -23.28 -22.17
CA ASN A 107 -0.55 -23.78 -22.01
C ASN A 107 0.32 -22.76 -21.27
N VAL A 108 0.19 -21.49 -21.65
CA VAL A 108 0.92 -20.38 -21.00
C VAL A 108 0.42 -20.18 -19.57
N LEU A 109 -0.88 -20.29 -19.34
CA LEU A 109 -1.48 -20.20 -18.01
C LEU A 109 -0.96 -21.31 -17.09
N CYS A 110 -0.96 -22.56 -17.56
CA CYS A 110 -0.43 -23.70 -16.81
C CYS A 110 1.04 -23.49 -16.43
N TYR A 111 1.86 -23.04 -17.39
CA TYR A 111 3.26 -22.72 -17.13
C TYR A 111 3.42 -21.61 -16.06
N LYS A 112 2.64 -20.53 -16.16
CA LYS A 112 2.64 -19.43 -15.17
C LYS A 112 2.20 -19.89 -13.78
N ILE A 113 1.17 -20.74 -13.69
CA ILE A 113 0.70 -21.30 -12.42
C ILE A 113 1.80 -22.15 -11.78
N LEU A 114 2.46 -23.04 -12.53
CA LEU A 114 3.55 -23.87 -12.00
C LEU A 114 4.70 -23.01 -11.48
N LEU A 115 5.09 -21.96 -12.21
CA LEU A 115 6.09 -21.02 -11.73
C LEU A 115 5.65 -20.28 -10.46
N ASN A 116 4.38 -19.89 -10.34
CA ASN A 116 3.85 -19.23 -9.15
C ASN A 116 3.86 -20.16 -7.94
N VAL A 117 3.47 -21.43 -8.11
CA VAL A 117 3.55 -22.45 -7.06
C VAL A 117 5.00 -22.61 -6.60
N LYS A 118 5.96 -22.68 -7.52
CA LYS A 118 7.38 -22.75 -7.20
C LYS A 118 7.86 -21.57 -6.35
N VAL A 119 7.39 -20.36 -6.61
CA VAL A 119 7.69 -19.17 -5.80
C VAL A 119 7.05 -19.28 -4.41
N LEU A 120 5.79 -19.68 -4.33
CA LEU A 120 5.03 -19.78 -3.08
C LEU A 120 5.55 -20.88 -2.14
N THR A 121 6.08 -21.98 -2.68
CA THR A 121 6.58 -23.10 -1.88
C THR A 121 8.10 -23.07 -1.65
N HIS A 122 8.80 -22.08 -2.21
CA HIS A 122 10.27 -22.04 -2.24
C HIS A 122 10.93 -23.31 -2.82
N SER A 123 10.23 -24.02 -3.70
CA SER A 123 10.75 -25.24 -4.30
C SER A 123 11.72 -24.92 -5.44
N ASP A 124 12.72 -25.79 -5.65
CA ASP A 124 13.60 -25.69 -6.82
C ASP A 124 13.07 -26.48 -8.02
N ARG A 125 12.13 -27.40 -7.79
CA ARG A 125 11.44 -28.22 -8.80
C ARG A 125 9.92 -28.09 -8.62
N GLY A 126 9.19 -27.96 -9.73
CA GLY A 126 7.74 -27.82 -9.81
C GLY A 126 7.24 -28.28 -11.17
#